data_AF-A0A015LHL9-F1
#
_entry.id   AF-A0A015LHL9-F1
#
_cell.length_a   1.000
_cell.length_b   1.000
_cell.length_c   1.000
_cell.angle_alpha   90.00
_cell.angle_beta   90.00
_cell.angle_gamma   90.00
#
_symmetry.space_group_name_H-M   'P 1'
#
loop_
_entity.id
_entity.type
_entity.pdbx_description
1 polymer ?
#
loop_
_entity_poly.entity_id
_entity_poly.type
_entity_poly.pdbx_seq_one_letter_code
_entity_poly.pdbx_strand_id
1 'polypeptide(L)'
;MLVQFGEYKKIQYRQDDIPKHAKAPFMATFKIRKTIYDYDSEEIKETLIQSGSIDGYDDEDEPKTIDVFQSAIFKVGDDCRQDVLALQLIAIFKNIFTSVGLDLYLFPYRVVATAPGCGMIDVIPNSISRDQLGREKVNSLYDYFVTTYGGVDSISFQKVG
;
A
#
# COMPACT_ATOMS: atom_id res chain seq x y z
N MET A 1 -18.39 -5.99 -1.77
CA MET A 1 -16.99 -5.87 -1.32
C MET A 1 -16.92 -6.41 0.10
N LEU A 2 -16.43 -7.64 0.27
CA LEU A 2 -16.21 -8.23 1.59
C LEU A 2 -14.98 -7.54 2.20
N VAL A 3 -15.18 -6.86 3.33
CA VAL A 3 -14.06 -6.36 4.12
C VAL A 3 -13.49 -7.59 4.84
N GLN A 4 -12.33 -8.06 4.41
CA GLN A 4 -11.60 -9.09 5.15
C GLN A 4 -11.00 -8.43 6.39
N PHE A 5 -11.49 -8.81 7.58
CA PHE A 5 -10.97 -8.33 8.85
C PHE A 5 -9.80 -9.22 9.26
N GLY A 6 -8.60 -8.66 9.34
CA GLY A 6 -7.45 -9.33 9.97
C GLY A 6 -7.44 -9.12 11.48
N GLU A 7 -6.82 -10.04 12.22
CA GLU A 7 -6.66 -9.88 13.68
C GLU A 7 -5.47 -8.95 13.97
N TYR A 8 -5.72 -7.85 14.70
CA TYR A 8 -4.69 -6.88 15.06
C TYR A 8 -3.92 -7.34 16.29
N LYS A 9 -2.60 -7.47 16.16
CA LYS A 9 -1.74 -7.90 17.27
C LYS A 9 -1.04 -6.76 17.99
N LYS A 10 -0.63 -5.74 17.24
CA LYS A 10 0.17 -4.62 17.77
C LYS A 10 0.04 -3.39 16.88
N ILE A 11 -0.02 -2.22 17.52
CA ILE A 11 0.01 -0.92 16.85
C ILE A 11 1.37 -0.29 17.16
N GLN A 12 2.08 0.16 16.12
CA GLN A 12 3.30 0.95 16.26
C GLN A 12 3.04 2.35 15.69
N TYR A 13 3.32 3.36 16.52
CA TYR A 13 3.37 4.75 16.10
C TYR A 13 4.82 5.12 15.86
N ARG A 14 5.12 5.79 14.74
CA ARG A 14 6.34 6.58 14.64
C ARG A 14 6.09 7.90 15.36
N GLN A 15 6.99 8.27 16.27
CA GLN A 15 6.81 9.47 17.10
C GLN A 15 6.79 10.76 16.26
N ASP A 16 7.40 10.74 15.07
CA ASP A 16 7.36 11.83 14.09
C ASP A 16 6.03 11.94 13.33
N ASP A 17 5.22 10.87 13.33
CA ASP A 17 3.95 10.80 12.60
C ASP A 17 2.78 11.41 13.41
N ILE A 18 2.99 11.75 14.70
CA ILE A 18 1.96 12.38 15.54
C ILE A 18 1.94 13.89 15.27
N PRO A 19 0.85 14.45 14.73
CA PRO A 19 0.84 15.84 14.35
C PRO A 19 0.75 16.75 15.58
N LYS A 20 1.44 17.89 15.53
CA LYS A 20 1.33 18.96 16.54
C LYS A 20 -0.04 19.67 16.55
N HIS A 21 -0.85 19.46 15.50
CA HIS A 21 -2.18 20.04 15.35
C HIS A 21 -3.22 18.93 15.15
N ALA A 22 -4.34 19.00 15.88
CA ALA A 22 -5.38 17.96 15.93
C ALA A 22 -6.09 17.63 14.59
N LYS A 23 -5.83 18.38 13.51
CA LYS A 23 -6.45 18.20 12.18
C LYS A 23 -5.48 17.75 11.08
N ALA A 24 -4.21 17.55 11.40
CA ALA A 24 -3.26 17.07 10.41
C ALA A 24 -3.36 15.53 10.29
N PRO A 25 -3.24 14.99 9.07
CA PRO A 25 -3.26 13.55 8.88
C PRO A 25 -2.04 12.90 9.53
N PHE A 26 -2.19 11.66 10.00
CA PHE A 26 -1.10 10.89 10.60
C PHE A 26 -1.04 9.48 10.05
N MET A 27 0.17 8.92 9.94
CA MET A 27 0.38 7.54 9.54
C MET A 27 0.53 6.65 10.78
N ALA A 28 -0.08 5.46 10.75
CA ALA A 28 0.19 4.42 11.74
C ALA A 28 0.44 3.08 11.04
N THR A 29 1.29 2.25 11.65
CA THR A 29 1.64 0.92 11.14
C THR A 29 1.15 -0.14 12.11
N PHE A 30 0.47 -1.14 11.56
CA PHE A 30 -0.21 -2.21 12.27
C PHE A 30 0.50 -3.52 11.97
N LYS A 31 0.80 -4.32 13.00
CA LYS A 31 1.14 -5.72 12.84
C LYS A 31 -0.15 -6.53 12.83
N ILE A 32 -0.50 -7.08 11.67
CA ILE A 32 -1.75 -7.81 11.42
C ILE A 32 -1.42 -9.28 11.20
N ARG A 33 -2.19 -10.18 11.80
CA ARG A 33 -2.16 -11.61 11.44
C ARG A 33 -3.18 -11.85 10.32
N LYS A 34 -2.72 -12.31 9.16
CA LYS A 34 -3.56 -12.71 8.03
C LYS A 34 -3.58 -14.23 7.92
N THR A 35 -4.75 -14.79 7.63
CA THR A 35 -4.91 -16.19 7.26
C THR A 35 -4.67 -16.35 5.76
N ILE A 36 -3.83 -17.29 5.36
CA ILE A 36 -3.56 -17.61 3.97
C ILE A 36 -4.58 -18.65 3.50
N TYR A 37 -5.36 -18.29 2.48
CA TYR A 37 -6.30 -19.21 1.82
C TYR A 37 -5.82 -19.66 0.43
N ASP A 38 -4.86 -18.94 -0.17
CA ASP A 38 -4.33 -19.23 -1.52
C ASP A 38 -2.86 -18.80 -1.64
N TYR A 39 -1.94 -19.77 -1.57
CA TYR A 39 -0.50 -19.52 -1.65
C TYR A 39 -0.03 -19.05 -3.03
N ASP A 40 -0.82 -19.29 -4.08
CA ASP A 40 -0.42 -18.99 -5.45
C ASP A 40 -0.77 -17.55 -5.87
N SER A 41 -1.55 -16.83 -5.07
CA SER A 41 -1.82 -15.42 -5.33
C SER A 41 -0.54 -14.58 -5.22
N GLU A 42 -0.29 -13.74 -6.23
CA GLU A 42 0.87 -12.86 -6.28
C GLU A 42 0.94 -11.91 -5.07
N GLU A 43 -0.22 -11.50 -4.54
CA GLU A 43 -0.33 -10.69 -3.32
C GLU A 43 0.25 -11.42 -2.09
N ILE A 44 0.04 -12.74 -1.97
CA ILE A 44 0.56 -13.55 -0.87
C ILE A 44 2.04 -13.85 -1.05
N LYS A 45 2.53 -14.08 -2.27
CA LYS A 45 3.97 -14.25 -2.55
C LYS A 45 4.77 -13.01 -2.16
N GLU A 46 4.30 -11.83 -2.53
CA GLU A 46 4.96 -10.56 -2.15
C GLU A 46 4.93 -10.34 -0.63
N THR A 47 3.83 -10.72 0.02
CA THR A 47 3.67 -10.63 1.47
C THR A 47 4.58 -11.61 2.23
N LEU A 48 4.75 -12.84 1.74
CA LEU A 48 5.63 -13.86 2.33
C LEU A 48 7.11 -13.44 2.29
N ILE A 49 7.53 -12.76 1.21
CA ILE A 49 8.88 -12.21 1.07
C ILE A 49 9.14 -11.13 2.15
N GLN A 50 8.12 -10.36 2.54
CA GLN A 50 8.25 -9.30 3.54
C GLN A 50 8.18 -9.79 5.00
N SER A 51 7.46 -10.88 5.30
CA SER A 51 7.22 -11.30 6.67
C SER A 51 8.35 -12.13 7.29
N GLY A 52 9.19 -12.80 6.48
CA GLY A 52 10.37 -13.56 6.93
C GLY A 52 10.12 -14.63 8.01
N SER A 53 8.86 -14.92 8.32
CA SER A 53 8.42 -15.78 9.42
C SER A 53 7.10 -16.44 9.03
N ILE A 54 7.20 -17.66 8.51
CA ILE A 54 6.04 -18.55 8.37
C ILE A 54 6.01 -19.35 9.67
N ASP A 55 5.16 -18.95 10.60
CA ASP A 55 4.90 -19.74 11.80
C ASP A 55 3.91 -20.85 11.41
N GLY A 56 4.44 -22.02 11.03
CA GLY A 56 3.63 -23.21 10.76
C GLY A 56 4.50 -24.45 10.66
N TYR A 57 4.29 -25.39 11.58
CA TYR A 57 4.70 -26.78 11.40
C TYR A 57 3.88 -27.36 10.23
N ASP A 58 4.47 -28.25 9.43
CA ASP A 58 3.82 -28.93 8.29
C ASP A 58 2.70 -29.88 8.78
N ASP A 59 1.57 -29.32 9.19
CA ASP A 59 0.30 -30.04 9.27
C ASP A 59 -0.60 -29.52 8.14
N GLU A 60 -0.97 -30.42 7.22
CA GLU A 60 -1.69 -30.09 5.97
C GLU A 60 -3.13 -29.57 6.21
N ASP A 61 -3.66 -29.69 7.43
CA ASP A 61 -5.05 -29.40 7.77
C ASP A 61 -5.27 -28.05 8.52
N GLU A 62 -4.22 -27.34 8.96
CA GLU A 62 -4.38 -26.02 9.61
C GLU A 62 -4.16 -24.84 8.65
N PRO A 63 -5.00 -23.78 8.73
CA PRO A 63 -4.85 -22.61 7.90
C PRO A 63 -3.58 -21.84 8.29
N LYS A 64 -2.57 -21.80 7.42
CA LYS A 64 -1.33 -21.07 7.75
C LYS A 64 -1.62 -19.59 7.92
N THR A 65 -1.03 -19.00 8.96
CA THR A 65 -1.15 -17.58 9.25
C THR A 65 0.20 -16.90 9.09
N ILE A 66 0.18 -15.63 8.66
CA ILE A 66 1.37 -14.81 8.56
C ILE A 66 1.15 -13.47 9.24
N ASP A 67 2.21 -12.96 9.85
CA ASP A 67 2.22 -11.63 10.43
C ASP A 67 2.79 -10.63 9.42
N VAL A 68 2.04 -9.55 9.16
CA VAL A 68 2.36 -8.55 8.15
C VAL A 68 2.29 -7.16 8.74
N PHE A 69 3.15 -6.26 8.29
CA PHE A 69 3.07 -4.85 8.62
C PHE A 69 2.23 -4.12 7.57
N GLN A 70 1.16 -3.47 8.01
CA GLN A 70 0.27 -2.69 7.16
C GLN A 70 0.24 -1.25 7.67
N SER A 71 0.44 -0.28 6.80
CA SER A 71 0.35 1.13 7.15
C SER A 71 -0.94 1.75 6.62
N ALA A 72 -1.50 2.69 7.37
CA ALA A 72 -2.64 3.50 6.97
C ALA A 72 -2.47 4.96 7.43
N ILE A 73 -3.03 5.88 6.67
CA ILE A 73 -3.11 7.31 7.00
C ILE A 73 -4.51 7.59 7.53
N PHE A 74 -4.58 8.22 8.70
CA PHE A 74 -5.81 8.66 9.32
C PHE A 74 -5.97 10.16 9.09
N LYS A 75 -7.14 10.54 8.55
CA LYS A 75 -7.53 11.92 8.27
C LYS A 75 -8.63 12.32 9.24
N VAL A 76 -8.45 13.44 9.92
CA VAL A 76 -9.42 14.02 10.86
C VAL A 76 -9.67 15.48 10.48
N GLY A 77 -10.94 15.83 10.26
CA GLY A 77 -11.35 17.13 9.74
C GLY A 77 -11.36 17.23 8.21
N ASP A 78 -11.16 16.13 7.48
CA ASP A 78 -11.21 16.08 6.02
C ASP A 78 -12.15 14.96 5.53
N ASP A 79 -13.04 15.31 4.61
CA ASP A 79 -14.10 14.44 4.14
C ASP A 79 -13.65 13.61 2.95
N CYS A 80 -13.26 12.37 3.23
CA CYS A 80 -12.70 11.46 2.25
C CYS A 80 -13.77 10.83 1.32
N ARG A 81 -15.05 11.20 1.43
CA ARG A 81 -16.11 10.63 0.56
C ARG A 81 -15.91 10.95 -0.92
N GLN A 82 -15.32 12.10 -1.23
CA GLN A 82 -14.95 12.43 -2.61
C GLN A 82 -13.82 11.54 -3.13
N ASP A 83 -12.81 11.26 -2.29
CA ASP A 83 -11.70 10.34 -2.60
C ASP A 83 -12.24 8.92 -2.87
N VAL A 84 -13.20 8.44 -2.06
CA VAL A 84 -13.85 7.14 -2.28
C VAL A 84 -14.50 7.06 -3.66
N LEU A 85 -15.24 8.08 -4.06
CA LEU A 85 -15.89 8.11 -5.38
C LEU A 85 -14.85 8.11 -6.52
N ALA A 86 -13.78 8.90 -6.39
CA ALA A 86 -12.72 8.95 -7.38
C ALA A 86 -12.03 7.59 -7.55
N LEU A 87 -11.73 6.90 -6.43
CA LEU A 87 -11.09 5.58 -6.46
C LEU A 87 -12.00 4.49 -7.03
N GLN A 88 -13.31 4.57 -6.79
CA GLN A 88 -14.27 3.70 -7.45
C GLN A 88 -14.25 3.88 -8.97
N LEU A 89 -14.18 5.12 -9.44
CA LEU A 89 -14.08 5.40 -10.88
C LEU A 89 -12.75 4.89 -11.47
N ILE A 90 -11.63 5.08 -10.78
CA ILE A 90 -10.32 4.54 -11.19
C ILE A 90 -10.37 3.01 -11.28
N ALA A 91 -11.03 2.33 -10.33
CA ALA A 91 -11.20 0.88 -10.36
C ALA A 91 -12.05 0.42 -11.56
N ILE A 92 -13.09 1.16 -11.92
CA ILE A 92 -13.89 0.91 -13.13
C ILE A 92 -13.00 1.06 -14.37
N PHE A 93 -12.20 2.13 -14.48
CA PHE A 93 -11.29 2.30 -15.61
C PHE A 93 -10.25 1.21 -15.71
N LYS A 94 -9.68 0.77 -14.58
CA LYS A 94 -8.78 -0.38 -14.54
C LYS A 94 -9.42 -1.61 -15.17
N ASN A 95 -10.66 -1.94 -14.78
CA ASN A 95 -11.39 -3.08 -15.33
C ASN A 95 -11.66 -2.92 -16.83
N ILE A 96 -12.00 -1.71 -17.28
CA ILE A 96 -12.20 -1.42 -18.70
C ILE A 96 -10.91 -1.65 -19.48
N PHE A 97 -9.78 -1.06 -19.05
CA PHE A 97 -8.48 -1.21 -19.71
C PHE A 97 -8.07 -2.67 -19.80
N THR A 98 -8.20 -3.44 -18.71
CA THR A 98 -7.96 -4.89 -18.73
C THR A 98 -8.89 -5.61 -19.71
N SER A 99 -10.19 -5.25 -19.74
CA SER A 99 -11.16 -5.93 -20.61
C SER A 99 -10.93 -5.73 -22.10
N VAL A 100 -10.35 -4.59 -22.50
CA VAL A 100 -10.04 -4.29 -23.91
C VAL A 100 -8.59 -4.65 -24.27
N GLY A 101 -7.80 -5.16 -23.33
CA GLY A 101 -6.40 -5.53 -23.55
C GLY A 101 -5.43 -4.34 -23.62
N LEU A 102 -5.77 -3.21 -23.00
CA LEU A 102 -4.85 -2.07 -22.87
C LEU A 102 -3.94 -2.26 -21.66
N ASP A 103 -2.63 -2.21 -21.90
CA ASP A 103 -1.61 -2.32 -20.85
C ASP A 103 -1.37 -0.97 -20.17
N LEU A 104 -2.31 -0.59 -19.29
CA LEU A 104 -2.25 0.63 -18.50
C LEU A 104 -2.22 0.30 -17.01
N TYR A 105 -1.20 0.81 -16.31
CA TYR A 105 -1.04 0.58 -14.89
C TYR A 105 -1.89 1.54 -14.05
N LEU A 106 -2.88 0.98 -13.34
CA LEU A 106 -3.68 1.68 -12.34
C LEU A 106 -3.67 0.93 -11.00
N PHE A 107 -3.44 1.67 -9.92
CA PHE A 107 -3.44 1.16 -8.55
C PHE A 107 -4.50 1.90 -7.70
N PRO A 108 -5.79 1.50 -7.78
CA PRO A 108 -6.83 2.07 -6.93
C PRO A 108 -6.65 1.57 -5.49
N TYR A 109 -5.94 2.35 -4.67
CA TYR A 109 -5.79 2.08 -3.24
C TYR A 109 -7.12 2.25 -2.50
N ARG A 110 -7.21 1.78 -1.25
CA ARG A 110 -8.46 1.83 -0.48
C ARG A 110 -8.54 3.10 0.35
N VAL A 111 -9.74 3.68 0.38
CA VAL A 111 -10.14 4.78 1.26
C VAL A 111 -11.45 4.39 1.92
N VAL A 112 -11.55 4.64 3.23
CA VAL A 112 -12.73 4.38 4.03
C VAL A 112 -13.12 5.65 4.76
N ALA A 113 -14.30 6.20 4.47
CA ALA A 113 -14.90 7.26 5.28
C ALA A 113 -15.49 6.63 6.55
N THR A 114 -14.87 6.88 7.70
CA THR A 114 -15.25 6.24 8.97
C THR A 114 -16.30 7.03 9.73
N ALA A 115 -16.35 8.35 9.55
CA ALA A 115 -17.35 9.26 10.08
C ALA A 115 -17.37 10.58 9.26
N PRO A 116 -18.34 11.49 9.44
CA PRO A 116 -18.29 12.82 8.81
C PRO A 116 -16.98 13.55 9.14
N GLY A 117 -16.20 13.89 8.11
CA GLY A 117 -14.90 14.55 8.26
C GLY A 117 -13.78 13.64 8.78
N CYS A 118 -13.98 12.32 8.85
CA CYS A 118 -12.95 11.36 9.23
C CYS A 118 -12.79 10.28 8.17
N GLY A 119 -11.54 9.89 7.90
CA GLY A 119 -11.27 8.81 6.97
C GLY A 119 -9.96 8.09 7.25
N MET A 120 -9.84 6.91 6.66
CA MET A 120 -8.64 6.10 6.66
C MET A 120 -8.26 5.81 5.21
N ILE A 121 -6.98 5.95 4.90
CA ILE A 121 -6.41 5.71 3.57
C ILE A 121 -5.31 4.68 3.69
N ASP A 122 -5.29 3.68 2.82
CA ASP A 122 -4.18 2.74 2.74
C ASP A 122 -2.91 3.43 2.25
N VAL A 123 -1.79 3.15 2.92
CA VAL A 123 -0.47 3.55 2.43
C VAL A 123 -0.04 2.58 1.33
N ILE A 124 0.41 3.12 0.20
CA ILE A 124 1.00 2.31 -0.87
C ILE A 124 2.38 1.83 -0.39
N PRO A 125 2.62 0.51 -0.28
CA PRO A 125 3.89 -0.02 0.17
C PRO A 125 5.01 0.32 -0.80
N ASN A 126 6.25 0.41 -0.30
CA ASN A 126 7.45 0.69 -1.10
C ASN A 126 7.38 1.97 -1.96
N SER A 127 6.53 2.94 -1.56
CA SER A 127 6.37 4.20 -2.26
C SER A 127 6.94 5.37 -1.46
N ILE A 128 7.43 6.37 -2.18
CA ILE A 128 7.92 7.63 -1.62
C ILE A 128 7.18 8.76 -2.32
N SER A 129 6.77 9.80 -1.57
CA SER A 129 6.08 10.92 -2.21
C SER A 129 7.04 11.73 -3.09
N ARG A 130 6.51 12.32 -4.16
CA ARG A 130 7.31 13.16 -5.06
C ARG A 130 7.96 14.35 -4.33
N ASP A 131 7.28 14.90 -3.33
CA ASP A 131 7.80 15.98 -2.49
C ASP A 131 8.98 15.52 -1.63
N GLN A 132 8.86 14.35 -0.97
CA GLN A 132 9.98 13.76 -0.23
C GLN A 132 11.18 13.50 -1.13
N LEU A 133 10.96 12.94 -2.33
CA LEU A 133 12.02 12.71 -3.30
C LEU A 133 12.78 14.00 -3.66
N GLY A 134 12.07 15.12 -3.79
CA GLY A 134 12.69 16.42 -4.05
C GLY A 134 13.52 16.96 -2.89
N ARG A 135 13.17 16.63 -1.64
CA ARG A 135 13.91 17.06 -0.44
C ARG A 135 15.19 16.27 -0.20
N GLU A 136 15.27 15.04 -0.70
CA GLU A 136 16.43 14.14 -0.57
C GLU A 136 17.61 14.52 -1.51
N LYS A 137 17.59 15.72 -2.10
CA LYS A 137 18.62 16.26 -3.02
C LYS A 137 18.75 15.52 -4.36
N VAL A 138 17.69 14.90 -4.84
CA VAL A 138 17.65 14.39 -6.21
C VAL A 138 17.17 15.49 -7.14
N ASN A 139 18.05 15.96 -8.03
CA ASN A 139 17.82 17.16 -8.85
C ASN A 139 16.75 16.95 -9.95
N SER A 140 16.48 15.70 -10.35
CA SER A 140 15.45 15.37 -11.34
C SER A 140 14.92 13.95 -11.17
N LEU A 141 13.72 13.66 -11.68
CA LEU A 141 13.21 12.27 -11.72
C LEU A 141 14.11 11.37 -12.54
N TYR A 142 14.70 11.89 -13.62
CA TYR A 142 15.59 11.12 -14.46
C TYR A 142 16.83 10.65 -13.68
N ASP A 143 17.47 11.54 -12.92
CA ASP A 143 18.64 11.20 -12.10
C ASP A 143 18.30 10.18 -11.02
N TYR A 144 17.09 10.27 -10.43
CA TYR A 144 16.58 9.26 -9.52
C TYR A 144 16.54 7.89 -10.19
N PHE A 145 15.88 7.79 -11.36
CA PHE A 145 15.73 6.53 -12.07
C PHE A 145 17.10 5.95 -12.48
N VAL A 146 18.03 6.78 -12.95
CA VAL A 146 19.38 6.33 -13.32
C VAL A 146 20.17 5.84 -12.09
N THR A 147 20.04 6.52 -10.96
CA THR A 147 20.72 6.13 -9.71
C THR A 147 20.13 4.86 -9.10
N THR A 148 18.81 4.68 -9.16
CA THR A 148 18.09 3.55 -8.56
C THR A 148 18.13 2.30 -9.43
N TYR A 149 18.01 2.45 -10.76
CA TYR A 149 17.85 1.32 -11.70
C TYR A 149 19.04 1.16 -12.67
N GLY A 150 20.04 2.03 -12.60
CA GLY A 150 21.21 2.02 -13.47
C GLY A 150 21.01 2.83 -14.76
N GLY A 151 22.00 2.77 -15.67
CA GLY A 151 21.95 3.50 -16.93
C GLY A 151 20.77 3.11 -17.83
N VAL A 152 20.46 3.97 -18.81
CA VAL A 152 19.31 3.83 -19.73
C VAL A 152 19.30 2.51 -20.54
N ASP A 153 20.49 1.94 -20.75
CA ASP A 153 20.67 0.67 -21.46
C ASP A 153 20.47 -0.56 -20.56
N SER A 154 20.31 -0.37 -19.25
CA SER A 154 20.11 -1.48 -18.32
C SER A 154 18.70 -2.07 -18.48
N ILE A 155 18.61 -3.40 -18.35
CA ILE A 155 17.32 -4.11 -18.36
C ILE A 155 16.42 -3.60 -17.22
N SER A 156 16.99 -3.25 -16.08
CA SER A 156 16.25 -2.72 -14.93
C SER A 156 15.62 -1.36 -15.24
N PHE A 157 16.33 -0.47 -15.93
CA PHE A 157 15.82 0.84 -16.34
C PHE A 157 14.72 0.72 -17.40
N GLN A 158 14.93 -0.14 -18.40
CA GLN A 158 13.95 -0.36 -19.48
C GLN A 158 12.66 -1.02 -19.00
N LYS A 159 12.70 -1.77 -17.88
CA LYS A 159 11.50 -2.40 -17.31
C LYS A 159 10.63 -1.44 -16.50
N VAL A 160 11.20 -0.34 -15.99
CA VAL A 160 10.47 0.58 -15.09
C VAL A 160 9.96 1.85 -15.79
N GLY A 161 10.43 2.13 -17.01
CA GLY A 161 10.00 3.25 -17.85
C GLY A 161 8.96 2.82 -18.87
#